data_AF-A0A6P8HV58-F1
#
_entry.id   AF-A0A6P8HV58-F1
#
_cell.length_a   1.000
_cell.length_b   1.000
_cell.length_c   1.000
_cell.angle_alpha   90.00
_cell.angle_beta   90.00
_cell.angle_gamma   90.00
#
_symmetry.space_group_name_H-M   'P 1'
#
loop_
_entity.id
_entity.type
_entity.pdbx_description
1 polymer ?
#
loop_
_entity_poly.entity_id
_entity_poly.type
_entity_poly.pdbx_seq_one_letter_code
_entity_poly.pdbx_strand_id
1 'polypeptide(L)'
;MASNVSRRTNKKSNSIKKGDATSNQPKTKKKSHPGKAKYLVICLALIAVAVCFIYFYRSSESKPLMKSDSPKQKGKRSSKSTTSTDKTRSPTKDDAKEIPPELKDFNASIQKEFKITPIKIEGQTLKFQELKSNLSSSVRAYVIENFLSDFECDNLMRVHKKYLEIFSKNDPILCFDSLPTLKKNLKELKLKYKVSNKDFIVGTTCLNESFSSQLKPHFKWSYSTAFYPGENKFSTAYAERIQDATGLKQQNGGKFQITSYPIGVGYKSHTDCIVYEKGKGELRDRYATVLVYLQDVEEGGETEFPLLGIKVKPKKGLALVWNSMDQDGNCEPLSLHDAKKVKKGHKYIIQRWYYYKSFLTLGKRPPEPSLPKRKREQPRVSCDEYEQGSCRWYDEWNYDHIKEYAANVRNMA
;
A
#
# COMPACT_ATOMS: atom_id res chain seq x y z
N MET A 1 -46.02 -10.84 -50.02
CA MET A 1 -47.49 -10.73 -49.79
C MET A 1 -47.77 -10.96 -48.31
N ALA A 2 -48.94 -10.52 -47.83
CA ALA A 2 -49.38 -10.65 -46.43
C ALA A 2 -49.69 -12.13 -46.07
N SER A 3 -50.08 -12.54 -44.85
CA SER A 3 -50.81 -11.82 -43.79
C SER A 3 -50.82 -12.56 -42.44
N ASN A 4 -51.05 -11.82 -41.35
CA ASN A 4 -51.55 -12.34 -40.07
C ASN A 4 -52.84 -13.16 -40.22
N VAL A 5 -53.06 -14.18 -39.38
CA VAL A 5 -54.40 -14.56 -38.91
C VAL A 5 -54.36 -14.96 -37.42
N SER A 6 -55.32 -14.44 -36.65
CA SER A 6 -55.60 -14.79 -35.25
C SER A 6 -56.98 -15.46 -35.15
N ARG A 7 -57.15 -16.43 -34.24
CA ARG A 7 -58.45 -16.91 -33.68
C ARG A 7 -58.17 -17.59 -32.32
N ARG A 8 -58.65 -17.11 -31.16
CA ARG A 8 -60.02 -16.93 -30.61
C ARG A 8 -60.68 -18.21 -30.03
N THR A 9 -60.77 -18.24 -28.68
CA THR A 9 -61.98 -18.60 -27.85
C THR A 9 -62.53 -20.05 -27.93
N ASN A 10 -63.26 -20.65 -26.95
CA ASN A 10 -64.05 -20.09 -25.83
C ASN A 10 -64.44 -21.15 -24.75
N LYS A 11 -64.45 -20.74 -23.46
CA LYS A 11 -65.51 -20.90 -22.41
C LYS A 11 -66.09 -22.25 -21.89
N LYS A 12 -66.48 -22.18 -20.60
CA LYS A 12 -67.42 -23.01 -19.77
C LYS A 12 -66.83 -24.35 -19.26
N SER A 13 -67.02 -24.83 -18.02
CA SER A 13 -67.78 -24.39 -16.81
C SER A 13 -67.15 -25.04 -15.52
N ASN A 14 -67.61 -24.95 -14.25
CA ASN A 14 -68.84 -24.39 -13.65
C ASN A 14 -68.72 -24.00 -12.13
N SER A 15 -69.87 -23.57 -11.58
CA SER A 15 -70.37 -23.33 -10.20
C SER A 15 -70.31 -24.50 -9.16
N ILE A 16 -70.46 -24.39 -7.81
CA ILE A 16 -70.44 -23.35 -6.71
C ILE A 16 -70.80 -24.05 -5.34
N LYS A 17 -70.55 -23.41 -4.17
CA LYS A 17 -70.99 -23.74 -2.77
C LYS A 17 -70.24 -24.91 -2.05
N LYS A 18 -70.04 -24.95 -0.72
CA LYS A 18 -70.45 -24.07 0.42
C LYS A 18 -69.57 -24.30 1.69
N GLY A 19 -69.45 -23.28 2.56
CA GLY A 19 -69.09 -23.40 3.99
C GLY A 19 -67.60 -23.60 4.33
N ASP A 20 -67.08 -23.18 5.48
CA ASP A 20 -67.60 -22.22 6.46
C ASP A 20 -66.44 -21.54 7.23
N ALA A 21 -66.69 -20.42 7.92
CA ALA A 21 -65.63 -19.56 8.44
C ALA A 21 -65.26 -19.81 9.91
N THR A 22 -63.97 -19.93 10.22
CA THR A 22 -63.42 -19.70 11.57
C THR A 22 -62.27 -18.70 11.56
N SER A 23 -62.43 -17.65 12.35
CA SER A 23 -61.51 -16.53 12.58
C SER A 23 -60.11 -16.95 13.05
N ASN A 24 -59.07 -16.29 12.53
CA ASN A 24 -57.86 -15.97 13.30
C ASN A 24 -57.09 -14.79 12.67
N GLN A 25 -57.03 -13.65 13.36
CA GLN A 25 -56.18 -12.51 12.95
C GLN A 25 -54.70 -12.73 13.34
N PRO A 26 -53.72 -12.27 12.55
CA PRO A 26 -52.31 -12.31 12.93
C PRO A 26 -51.97 -11.23 13.97
N LYS A 27 -51.39 -11.64 15.12
CA LYS A 27 -50.88 -10.71 16.14
C LYS A 27 -49.66 -9.92 15.65
N THR A 28 -49.67 -8.61 15.84
CA THR A 28 -48.55 -7.71 15.55
C THR A 28 -47.36 -7.93 16.50
N LYS A 29 -46.16 -8.17 15.96
CA LYS A 29 -44.93 -8.33 16.76
C LYS A 29 -44.36 -6.97 17.17
N LYS A 30 -44.48 -6.61 18.46
CA LYS A 30 -43.68 -5.51 19.06
C LYS A 30 -42.19 -5.88 19.00
N LYS A 31 -41.36 -4.99 18.45
CA LYS A 31 -39.89 -5.10 18.52
C LYS A 31 -39.43 -4.79 19.96
N SER A 32 -38.74 -5.73 20.61
CA SER A 32 -38.16 -5.53 21.94
C SER A 32 -36.86 -4.70 21.86
N HIS A 33 -36.76 -3.62 22.63
CA HIS A 33 -35.48 -2.96 22.87
C HIS A 33 -34.51 -3.87 23.66
N PRO A 34 -33.19 -3.77 23.43
CA PRO A 34 -32.20 -4.53 24.19
C PRO A 34 -32.19 -4.11 25.67
N GLY A 35 -32.33 -5.08 26.57
CA GLY A 35 -32.42 -4.83 28.01
C GLY A 35 -31.17 -4.20 28.62
N LYS A 36 -31.38 -3.48 29.74
CA LYS A 36 -30.38 -2.69 30.47
C LYS A 36 -29.04 -3.41 30.74
N ALA A 37 -29.06 -4.73 30.90
CA ALA A 37 -27.86 -5.56 31.08
C ALA A 37 -26.85 -5.45 29.91
N LYS A 38 -27.31 -5.32 28.65
CA LYS A 38 -26.40 -5.15 27.49
C LYS A 38 -25.69 -3.80 27.51
N TYR A 39 -26.37 -2.75 27.94
CA TYR A 39 -25.75 -1.43 28.13
C TYR A 39 -24.72 -1.46 29.27
N LEU A 40 -25.00 -2.15 30.37
CA LEU A 40 -24.05 -2.30 31.48
C LEU A 40 -22.76 -2.99 31.04
N VAL A 41 -22.84 -4.07 30.26
CA VAL A 41 -21.66 -4.78 29.71
C VAL A 41 -20.85 -3.88 28.76
N ILE A 42 -21.51 -3.08 27.91
CA ILE A 42 -20.83 -2.14 27.02
C ILE A 42 -20.14 -1.02 27.82
N CYS A 43 -20.80 -0.45 28.84
CA CYS A 43 -20.19 0.56 29.70
C CYS A 43 -18.97 0.01 30.48
N LEU A 44 -19.06 -1.20 31.03
CA LEU A 44 -17.93 -1.84 31.71
C LEU A 44 -16.75 -2.12 30.76
N ALA A 45 -17.02 -2.52 29.52
CA ALA A 45 -15.98 -2.69 28.50
C ALA A 45 -15.29 -1.35 28.13
N LEU A 46 -16.05 -0.27 27.99
CA LEU A 46 -15.50 1.07 27.72
C LEU A 46 -14.66 1.61 28.88
N ILE A 47 -15.09 1.37 30.13
CA ILE A 47 -14.31 1.74 31.33
C ILE A 47 -12.99 0.94 31.38
N ALA A 48 -13.02 -0.35 31.08
CA ALA A 48 -11.80 -1.17 31.04
C ALA A 48 -10.78 -0.67 29.99
N VAL A 49 -11.25 -0.28 28.79
CA VAL A 49 -10.40 0.32 27.76
C VAL A 49 -9.79 1.64 28.23
N ALA A 50 -10.59 2.53 28.86
CA ALA A 50 -10.11 3.80 29.38
C ALA A 50 -9.04 3.63 30.48
N VAL A 51 -9.24 2.68 31.40
CA VAL A 51 -8.27 2.35 32.46
C VAL A 51 -6.97 1.79 31.88
N CYS A 52 -7.04 0.91 30.87
CA CYS A 52 -5.85 0.43 30.16
C CYS A 52 -5.07 1.58 29.49
N PHE A 53 -5.75 2.54 28.85
CA PHE A 53 -5.10 3.71 28.25
C PHE A 53 -4.39 4.59 29.31
N ILE A 54 -5.04 4.85 30.44
CA ILE A 54 -4.45 5.64 31.54
C ILE A 54 -3.22 4.94 32.13
N TYR A 55 -3.27 3.61 32.28
CA TYR A 55 -2.12 2.84 32.78
C TYR A 55 -0.95 2.85 31.79
N PHE A 56 -1.22 2.71 30.49
CA PHE A 56 -0.20 2.79 29.44
C PHE A 56 0.48 4.17 29.42
N TYR A 57 -0.31 5.25 29.53
CA TYR A 57 0.19 6.62 29.52
C TYR A 57 1.01 6.98 30.78
N ARG A 58 0.70 6.37 31.94
CA ARG A 58 1.50 6.55 33.16
C ARG A 58 2.79 5.73 33.18
N SER A 59 2.91 4.68 32.38
CA SER A 59 4.10 3.83 32.34
C SER A 59 5.26 4.41 31.51
N SER A 60 5.04 5.50 30.76
CA SER A 60 6.06 6.09 29.86
C SER A 60 6.94 7.18 30.49
N GLU A 61 6.77 7.53 31.77
CA GLU A 61 7.60 8.52 32.46
C GLU A 61 8.70 7.90 33.35
N SER A 62 9.89 7.69 32.77
CA SER A 62 11.22 7.60 33.44
C SER A 62 12.27 7.16 32.40
N LYS A 63 13.54 7.62 32.35
CA LYS A 63 14.37 8.58 33.13
C LYS A 63 15.35 9.28 32.15
N PRO A 64 15.92 10.45 32.48
CA PRO A 64 16.96 11.09 31.65
C PRO A 64 18.35 10.47 31.89
N LEU A 65 19.27 10.60 30.92
CA LEU A 65 20.66 10.12 31.02
C LEU A 65 21.67 11.19 30.59
N MET A 66 22.83 11.20 31.24
CA MET A 66 23.75 12.34 31.34
C MET A 66 24.75 12.47 30.18
N LYS A 67 25.35 13.67 30.06
CA LYS A 67 26.52 13.96 29.21
C LYS A 67 27.83 13.47 29.85
N SER A 68 28.84 13.17 29.03
CA SER A 68 30.25 13.09 29.44
C SER A 68 31.20 13.53 28.32
N ASP A 69 32.31 14.18 28.68
CA ASP A 69 33.22 14.91 27.76
C ASP A 69 34.57 14.22 27.48
N SER A 70 35.09 14.40 26.26
CA SER A 70 36.55 14.53 25.91
C SER A 70 37.50 13.32 26.15
N PRO A 71 38.80 13.31 25.72
CA PRO A 71 39.61 14.33 25.02
C PRO A 71 40.41 13.86 23.76
N LYS A 72 41.26 14.76 23.22
CA LYS A 72 42.13 14.63 22.02
C LYS A 72 43.53 14.06 22.31
N GLN A 73 44.22 13.52 21.29
CA GLN A 73 45.71 13.54 21.20
C GLN A 73 46.23 13.62 19.74
N LYS A 74 47.51 14.02 19.56
CA LYS A 74 48.22 14.31 18.29
C LYS A 74 49.48 13.44 18.14
N GLY A 75 49.98 13.17 16.91
CA GLY A 75 51.44 13.01 16.70
C GLY A 75 52.02 12.25 15.49
N LYS A 76 52.57 13.02 14.52
CA LYS A 76 53.81 12.79 13.69
C LYS A 76 53.87 11.79 12.50
N ARG A 77 54.74 12.19 11.53
CA ARG A 77 55.23 11.54 10.27
C ARG A 77 56.40 10.56 10.59
N SER A 78 57.07 9.79 9.70
CA SER A 78 57.13 9.53 8.23
C SER A 78 57.66 8.07 8.03
N SER A 79 57.69 7.36 6.88
CA SER A 79 58.37 7.63 5.58
C SER A 79 57.94 6.59 4.49
N LYS A 80 58.50 6.66 3.27
CA LYS A 80 58.15 5.80 2.10
C LYS A 80 58.93 4.47 2.04
N SER A 81 58.30 3.42 1.52
CA SER A 81 58.91 2.47 0.56
C SER A 81 57.84 1.73 -0.27
N THR A 82 58.19 1.30 -1.48
CA THR A 82 57.27 0.75 -2.51
C THR A 82 57.42 -0.76 -2.70
N THR A 83 56.31 -1.49 -2.82
CA THR A 83 56.17 -2.65 -3.73
C THR A 83 54.70 -3.09 -3.85
N SER A 84 54.31 -3.52 -5.05
CA SER A 84 52.93 -3.94 -5.37
C SER A 84 52.69 -5.42 -5.07
N THR A 85 51.67 -5.73 -4.25
CA THR A 85 50.98 -7.04 -4.30
C THR A 85 49.49 -6.86 -4.04
N ASP A 86 48.68 -7.61 -4.77
CA ASP A 86 47.23 -7.61 -4.73
C ASP A 86 46.70 -8.21 -3.41
N LYS A 87 46.03 -7.39 -2.59
CA LYS A 87 45.35 -7.81 -1.35
C LYS A 87 44.12 -6.96 -1.07
N THR A 88 43.04 -7.64 -0.69
CA THR A 88 41.78 -7.07 -0.19
C THR A 88 42.01 -5.93 0.81
N ARG A 89 41.61 -4.71 0.43
CA ARG A 89 41.75 -3.50 1.25
C ARG A 89 40.61 -3.41 2.28
N SER A 90 40.96 -3.47 3.55
CA SER A 90 40.08 -3.06 4.65
C SER A 90 39.72 -1.57 4.49
N PRO A 91 38.47 -1.15 4.76
CA PRO A 91 38.05 0.24 4.57
C PRO A 91 38.84 1.18 5.50
N THR A 92 39.24 2.32 4.97
CA THR A 92 40.12 3.29 5.64
C THR A 92 39.36 4.58 5.92
N LYS A 93 39.76 5.33 6.96
CA LYS A 93 39.07 6.58 7.37
C LYS A 93 39.04 7.72 6.33
N ASP A 94 39.71 7.55 5.18
CA ASP A 94 39.72 8.51 4.06
C ASP A 94 38.69 8.23 2.96
N ASP A 95 37.90 7.15 3.05
CA ASP A 95 36.82 6.83 2.09
C ASP A 95 35.63 7.84 2.19
N ALA A 96 35.74 8.87 3.04
CA ALA A 96 34.78 9.95 3.25
C ALA A 96 34.96 11.16 2.32
N LYS A 97 35.80 11.07 1.28
CA LYS A 97 36.12 12.18 0.36
C LYS A 97 35.89 11.87 -1.12
N GLU A 98 34.64 11.58 -1.47
CA GLU A 98 34.03 12.17 -2.65
C GLU A 98 32.51 12.13 -2.50
N ILE A 99 31.95 13.16 -1.88
CA ILE A 99 30.51 13.43 -1.99
C ILE A 99 30.25 13.70 -3.48
N PRO A 100 29.41 12.92 -4.18
CA PRO A 100 29.08 13.14 -5.58
C PRO A 100 28.63 14.60 -5.83
N PRO A 101 28.94 15.20 -6.99
CA PRO A 101 28.55 16.58 -7.29
C PRO A 101 27.04 16.83 -7.07
N GLU A 102 26.18 15.86 -7.39
CA GLU A 102 24.73 15.97 -7.21
C GLU A 102 24.28 16.00 -5.74
N LEU A 103 25.17 15.70 -4.79
CA LEU A 103 24.92 15.76 -3.34
C LEU A 103 25.47 17.04 -2.69
N LYS A 104 26.41 17.75 -3.33
CA LYS A 104 27.00 18.98 -2.75
C LYS A 104 26.01 20.15 -2.75
N ASP A 105 25.24 20.28 -3.83
CA ASP A 105 24.34 21.41 -4.07
C ASP A 105 22.84 21.00 -4.03
N PHE A 106 22.52 19.81 -3.49
CA PHE A 106 21.13 19.33 -3.42
C PHE A 106 20.28 20.14 -2.43
N ASN A 107 19.40 21.00 -2.96
CA ASN A 107 18.39 21.68 -2.17
C ASN A 107 17.04 20.94 -2.22
N ALA A 108 16.58 20.46 -1.06
CA ALA A 108 15.33 19.71 -0.95
C ALA A 108 14.10 20.62 -1.13
N SER A 109 13.22 20.28 -2.08
CA SER A 109 11.95 20.98 -2.27
C SER A 109 10.85 20.45 -1.35
N ILE A 110 10.09 21.36 -0.75
CA ILE A 110 8.90 21.05 0.06
C ILE A 110 7.64 21.17 -0.80
N GLN A 111 6.72 20.22 -0.65
CA GLN A 111 5.35 20.31 -1.16
C GLN A 111 4.38 20.49 0.01
N LYS A 112 3.90 21.73 0.22
CA LYS A 112 2.93 22.07 1.28
C LYS A 112 1.46 21.86 0.87
N GLU A 113 1.18 21.97 -0.42
CA GLU A 113 -0.17 21.99 -0.98
C GLU A 113 -0.29 21.05 -2.18
N PHE A 114 -1.46 20.44 -2.30
CA PHE A 114 -1.94 19.68 -3.45
C PHE A 114 -3.20 20.37 -3.97
N LYS A 115 -3.30 20.56 -5.29
CA LYS A 115 -4.36 21.35 -5.91
C LYS A 115 -4.78 20.71 -7.22
N ILE A 116 -6.00 20.18 -7.28
CA ILE A 116 -6.59 19.76 -8.55
C ILE A 116 -6.85 20.96 -9.45
N THR A 117 -6.43 20.84 -10.71
CA THR A 117 -6.58 21.85 -11.75
C THR A 117 -7.31 21.24 -12.96
N PRO A 118 -8.21 21.97 -13.64
CA PRO A 118 -8.78 21.52 -14.90
C PRO A 118 -7.66 21.38 -15.95
N ILE A 119 -7.39 20.16 -16.40
CA ILE A 119 -6.44 19.90 -17.49
C ILE A 119 -7.14 19.50 -18.78
N LYS A 120 -6.46 19.75 -19.90
CA LYS A 120 -6.87 19.28 -21.22
C LYS A 120 -5.93 18.18 -21.68
N ILE A 121 -6.47 17.02 -22.03
CA ILE A 121 -5.76 15.95 -22.75
C ILE A 121 -6.36 15.89 -24.15
N GLU A 122 -5.52 15.96 -25.19
CA GLU A 122 -5.96 15.91 -26.60
C GLU A 122 -7.07 16.94 -26.92
N GLY A 123 -7.03 18.10 -26.26
CA GLY A 123 -8.03 19.17 -26.38
C GLY A 123 -9.27 19.01 -25.50
N GLN A 124 -9.55 17.81 -24.95
CA GLN A 124 -10.67 17.55 -24.05
C GLN A 124 -10.31 17.91 -22.60
N THR A 125 -11.09 18.81 -21.99
CA THR A 125 -10.97 19.08 -20.55
C THR A 125 -11.44 17.87 -19.74
N LEU A 126 -10.58 17.32 -18.87
CA LEU A 126 -10.95 16.22 -17.99
C LEU A 126 -11.95 16.68 -16.92
N LYS A 127 -12.92 15.82 -16.63
CA LYS A 127 -13.86 16.02 -15.52
C LYS A 127 -13.23 15.51 -14.24
N PHE A 128 -13.24 16.33 -13.20
CA PHE A 128 -12.89 15.92 -11.84
C PHE A 128 -14.01 16.23 -10.86
N GLN A 129 -14.09 15.44 -9.80
CA GLN A 129 -15.02 15.62 -8.70
C GLN A 129 -14.29 15.42 -7.37
N GLU A 130 -14.51 16.31 -6.41
CA GLU A 130 -14.10 16.10 -5.02
C GLU A 130 -15.07 15.14 -4.30
N LEU A 131 -14.50 14.14 -3.63
CA LEU A 131 -15.21 13.21 -2.78
C LEU A 131 -15.31 13.82 -1.37
N LYS A 132 -16.45 14.43 -1.07
CA LYS A 132 -16.67 15.11 0.21
C LYS A 132 -16.92 14.11 1.34
N SER A 133 -16.35 14.40 2.51
CA SER A 133 -16.72 13.77 3.78
C SER A 133 -17.64 14.69 4.59
N ASN A 134 -18.39 14.10 5.53
CA ASN A 134 -19.16 14.83 6.54
C ASN A 134 -18.30 15.21 7.77
N LEU A 135 -17.06 14.72 7.87
CA LEU A 135 -16.12 15.09 8.92
C LEU A 135 -15.25 16.27 8.50
N SER A 136 -14.89 17.11 9.47
CA SER A 136 -13.79 18.06 9.30
C SER A 136 -12.47 17.27 9.22
N SER A 137 -11.75 17.41 8.12
CA SER A 137 -10.49 16.70 7.86
C SER A 137 -9.59 17.52 6.94
N SER A 138 -8.28 17.34 7.07
CA SER A 138 -7.33 17.86 6.09
C SER A 138 -7.26 16.99 4.82
N VAL A 139 -7.80 15.77 4.81
CA VAL A 139 -7.87 14.90 3.61
C VAL A 139 -8.82 15.49 2.58
N ARG A 140 -8.31 15.66 1.37
CA ARG A 140 -9.06 16.00 0.16
C ARG A 140 -8.85 14.89 -0.85
N ALA A 141 -9.92 14.15 -1.15
CA ALA A 141 -9.88 13.08 -2.15
C ALA A 141 -10.66 13.51 -3.41
N TYR A 142 -10.14 13.18 -4.58
CA TYR A 142 -10.69 13.57 -5.87
C TYR A 142 -10.70 12.37 -6.82
N VAL A 143 -11.73 12.28 -7.66
CA VAL A 143 -11.72 11.42 -8.84
C VAL A 143 -11.56 12.26 -10.11
N ILE A 144 -10.82 11.74 -11.09
CA ILE A 144 -10.65 12.35 -12.42
C ILE A 144 -11.02 11.29 -13.46
N GLU A 145 -12.06 11.55 -14.25
CA GLU A 145 -12.52 10.64 -15.30
C GLU A 145 -11.57 10.65 -16.50
N ASN A 146 -11.38 9.49 -17.12
CA ASN A 146 -10.61 9.31 -18.36
C ASN A 146 -9.17 9.87 -18.29
N PHE A 147 -8.53 9.75 -17.12
CA PHE A 147 -7.17 10.23 -16.88
C PHE A 147 -6.10 9.42 -17.62
N LEU A 148 -6.37 8.12 -17.81
CA LEU A 148 -5.70 7.28 -18.80
C LEU A 148 -6.72 6.83 -19.84
N SER A 149 -6.31 6.77 -21.10
CA SER A 149 -7.08 6.16 -22.18
C SER A 149 -7.18 4.64 -22.02
N ASP A 150 -8.15 4.02 -22.70
CA ASP A 150 -8.28 2.56 -22.70
C ASP A 150 -7.02 1.87 -23.24
N PHE A 151 -6.42 2.44 -24.29
CA PHE A 151 -5.19 1.94 -24.89
C PHE A 151 -4.01 1.99 -23.92
N GLU A 152 -3.83 3.07 -23.16
CA GLU A 152 -2.79 3.16 -22.13
C GLU A 152 -3.02 2.12 -21.03
N CYS A 153 -4.26 2.00 -20.56
CA CYS A 153 -4.64 1.00 -19.56
C CYS A 153 -4.32 -0.43 -20.00
N ASP A 154 -4.73 -0.82 -21.21
CA ASP A 154 -4.50 -2.18 -21.73
C ASP A 154 -3.01 -2.46 -21.97
N ASN A 155 -2.24 -1.47 -22.42
CA ASN A 155 -0.80 -1.62 -22.58
C ASN A 155 -0.06 -1.76 -21.24
N LEU A 156 -0.42 -0.99 -20.21
CA LEU A 156 0.14 -1.14 -18.87
C LEU A 156 -0.15 -2.53 -18.29
N MET A 157 -1.40 -3.01 -18.42
CA MET A 157 -1.76 -4.36 -17.99
C MET A 157 -1.01 -5.46 -18.77
N ARG A 158 -0.83 -5.28 -20.08
CA ARG A 158 -0.08 -6.22 -20.94
C ARG A 158 1.40 -6.29 -20.56
N VAL A 159 2.04 -5.15 -20.29
CA VAL A 159 3.44 -5.11 -19.82
C VAL A 159 3.57 -5.77 -18.45
N HIS A 160 2.68 -5.45 -17.50
CA HIS A 160 2.66 -6.08 -16.19
C HIS A 160 2.52 -7.60 -16.27
N LYS A 161 1.56 -8.12 -17.04
CA LYS A 161 1.36 -9.57 -17.27
C LYS A 161 2.63 -10.24 -17.82
N LYS A 162 3.28 -9.64 -18.82
CA LYS A 162 4.56 -10.14 -19.37
C LYS A 162 5.67 -10.20 -18.32
N TYR A 163 5.75 -9.24 -17.41
CA TYR A 163 6.69 -9.31 -16.27
C TYR A 163 6.35 -10.46 -15.33
N LEU A 164 5.06 -10.68 -15.00
CA LEU A 164 4.67 -11.82 -14.17
C LEU A 164 5.05 -13.16 -14.82
N GLU A 165 4.84 -13.32 -16.14
CA GLU A 165 5.22 -14.53 -16.90
C GLU A 165 6.73 -14.81 -16.87
N ILE A 166 7.56 -13.76 -16.99
CA ILE A 166 9.02 -13.87 -16.92
C ILE A 166 9.45 -14.34 -15.53
N PHE A 167 8.98 -13.66 -14.48
CA PHE A 167 9.41 -13.92 -13.11
C PHE A 167 8.76 -15.17 -12.49
N SER A 168 7.61 -15.65 -13.00
CA SER A 168 6.95 -16.87 -12.52
C SER A 168 7.75 -18.16 -12.73
N LYS A 169 8.83 -18.09 -13.52
CA LYS A 169 9.81 -19.17 -13.71
C LYS A 169 10.59 -19.50 -12.43
N ASN A 170 10.65 -18.57 -11.48
CA ASN A 170 11.29 -18.75 -10.18
C ASN A 170 10.26 -18.63 -9.06
N ASP A 171 10.40 -19.46 -8.01
CA ASP A 171 9.61 -19.27 -6.80
C ASP A 171 10.06 -18.00 -6.05
N PRO A 172 9.10 -17.19 -5.56
CA PRO A 172 9.42 -16.00 -4.79
C PRO A 172 10.09 -16.38 -3.46
N ILE A 173 11.03 -15.55 -3.03
CA ILE A 173 11.46 -15.56 -1.62
C ILE A 173 10.38 -14.90 -0.78
N LEU A 174 9.86 -15.62 0.22
CA LEU A 174 8.87 -15.07 1.16
C LEU A 174 9.59 -14.37 2.32
N CYS A 175 9.29 -13.10 2.55
CA CYS A 175 9.80 -12.30 3.64
C CYS A 175 8.66 -11.79 4.51
N PHE A 176 8.89 -11.72 5.81
CA PHE A 176 7.94 -11.19 6.79
C PHE A 176 8.60 -10.05 7.53
N ASP A 177 7.84 -9.13 8.14
CA ASP A 177 8.46 -8.08 8.98
C ASP A 177 9.19 -8.66 10.22
N SER A 178 8.73 -9.83 10.69
CA SER A 178 9.09 -10.41 11.98
C SER A 178 8.65 -11.88 12.09
N LEU A 179 9.31 -12.65 12.96
CA LEU A 179 8.91 -14.02 13.29
C LEU A 179 7.49 -14.14 13.89
N PRO A 180 7.01 -13.21 14.76
CA PRO A 180 5.61 -13.16 15.18
C PRO A 180 4.61 -13.07 14.02
N THR A 181 4.86 -12.22 13.01
CA THR A 181 3.97 -12.09 11.85
C THR A 181 3.91 -13.36 11.02
N LEU A 182 5.03 -14.04 10.78
CA LEU A 182 5.03 -15.37 10.17
C LEU A 182 4.20 -16.37 11.00
N LYS A 183 4.42 -16.45 12.32
CA LYS A 183 3.66 -17.35 13.21
C LYS A 183 2.15 -17.06 13.20
N LYS A 184 1.73 -15.79 13.14
CA LYS A 184 0.32 -15.40 13.01
C LYS A 184 -0.26 -15.88 11.67
N ASN A 185 0.41 -15.62 10.54
CA ASN A 185 -0.01 -16.08 9.21
C ASN A 185 -0.17 -17.62 9.16
N LEU A 186 0.83 -18.37 9.65
CA LEU A 186 0.76 -19.84 9.68
C LEU A 186 -0.43 -20.34 10.53
N LYS A 187 -0.73 -19.67 11.64
CA LYS A 187 -1.89 -19.98 12.50
C LYS A 187 -3.22 -19.71 11.81
N GLU A 188 -3.36 -18.58 11.09
CA GLU A 188 -4.56 -18.26 10.29
C GLU A 188 -4.81 -19.32 9.20
N LEU A 189 -3.75 -19.70 8.49
CA LEU A 189 -3.76 -20.75 7.48
C LEU A 189 -3.86 -22.19 8.04
N LYS A 190 -3.91 -22.35 9.37
CA LYS A 190 -3.97 -23.63 10.11
C LYS A 190 -2.78 -24.58 9.82
N LEU A 191 -1.63 -24.02 9.45
CA LEU A 191 -0.41 -24.74 9.10
C LEU A 191 0.45 -24.99 10.36
N LYS A 192 0.88 -26.24 10.56
CA LYS A 192 1.64 -26.68 11.74
C LYS A 192 3.15 -26.82 11.49
N TYR A 193 3.77 -25.78 10.93
CA TYR A 193 5.23 -25.75 10.72
C TYR A 193 5.98 -25.38 12.00
N LYS A 194 7.08 -26.10 12.29
CA LYS A 194 8.07 -25.70 13.30
C LYS A 194 9.07 -24.76 12.63
N VAL A 195 8.98 -23.46 12.93
CA VAL A 195 9.88 -22.44 12.38
C VAL A 195 11.04 -22.18 13.34
N SER A 196 12.24 -22.12 12.80
CA SER A 196 13.53 -21.88 13.47
C SER A 196 14.36 -20.85 12.70
N ASN A 197 15.46 -20.37 13.30
CA ASN A 197 16.36 -19.43 12.61
C ASN A 197 17.07 -20.03 11.38
N LYS A 198 17.08 -21.37 11.22
CA LYS A 198 17.64 -22.06 10.03
C LYS A 198 16.74 -21.94 8.80
N ASP A 199 15.47 -21.60 9.01
CA ASP A 199 14.48 -21.48 7.95
C ASP A 199 14.52 -20.12 7.26
N PHE A 200 15.33 -19.19 7.78
CA PHE A 200 15.60 -17.86 7.24
C PHE A 200 16.94 -17.79 6.52
N ILE A 201 17.06 -16.86 5.57
CA ILE A 201 18.35 -16.48 5.01
C ILE A 201 19.11 -15.67 6.08
N VAL A 202 20.40 -15.97 6.27
CA VAL A 202 21.21 -15.40 7.36
C VAL A 202 21.23 -13.87 7.34
N GLY A 203 20.95 -13.26 8.49
CA GLY A 203 20.83 -11.81 8.66
C GLY A 203 19.45 -11.24 8.33
N THR A 204 18.56 -12.04 7.74
CA THR A 204 17.31 -11.57 7.11
C THR A 204 16.05 -12.04 7.82
N THR A 205 14.93 -11.34 7.57
CA THR A 205 13.57 -11.83 7.85
C THR A 205 12.93 -12.57 6.65
N CYS A 206 13.73 -12.85 5.61
CA CYS A 206 13.35 -13.63 4.45
C CYS A 206 13.59 -15.13 4.71
N LEU A 207 12.64 -15.96 4.32
CA LEU A 207 12.75 -17.41 4.35
C LEU A 207 13.75 -17.90 3.29
N ASN A 208 14.38 -19.04 3.53
CA ASN A 208 15.23 -19.69 2.53
C ASN A 208 14.38 -20.18 1.32
N GLU A 209 15.03 -20.51 0.19
CA GLU A 209 14.34 -20.94 -1.04
C GLU A 209 13.40 -22.14 -0.78
N SER A 210 13.88 -23.17 -0.06
CA SER A 210 13.12 -24.40 0.19
C SER A 210 11.82 -24.12 0.96
N PHE A 211 11.90 -23.37 2.07
CA PHE A 211 10.73 -23.07 2.89
C PHE A 211 9.80 -22.04 2.24
N SER A 212 10.35 -21.11 1.44
CA SER A 212 9.55 -20.22 0.59
C SER A 212 8.72 -21.00 -0.43
N SER A 213 9.34 -21.93 -1.16
CA SER A 213 8.67 -22.84 -2.11
C SER A 213 7.61 -23.71 -1.43
N GLN A 214 7.90 -24.23 -0.23
CA GLN A 214 6.94 -25.02 0.54
C GLN A 214 5.72 -24.21 1.00
N LEU A 215 5.90 -22.95 1.39
CA LEU A 215 4.80 -22.10 1.84
C LEU A 215 4.00 -21.46 0.69
N LYS A 216 4.63 -21.18 -0.46
CA LYS A 216 4.02 -20.54 -1.64
C LYS A 216 2.57 -20.96 -1.94
N PRO A 217 2.18 -22.26 -1.98
CA PRO A 217 0.83 -22.68 -2.35
C PRO A 217 -0.28 -22.26 -1.37
N HIS A 218 0.09 -21.90 -0.13
CA HIS A 218 -0.86 -21.57 0.93
C HIS A 218 -1.18 -20.08 1.03
N PHE A 219 -0.38 -19.22 0.40
CA PHE A 219 -0.51 -17.77 0.49
C PHE A 219 -1.20 -17.19 -0.75
N LYS A 220 -1.84 -16.04 -0.57
CA LYS A 220 -2.31 -15.18 -1.65
C LYS A 220 -1.75 -13.78 -1.45
N TRP A 221 -1.43 -13.11 -2.54
CA TRP A 221 -0.83 -11.78 -2.55
C TRP A 221 -1.29 -10.98 -3.76
N SER A 222 -1.15 -9.66 -3.69
CA SER A 222 -1.15 -8.81 -4.89
C SER A 222 0.19 -8.92 -5.61
N TYR A 223 0.24 -8.59 -6.89
CA TYR A 223 1.48 -8.58 -7.66
C TYR A 223 1.79 -7.15 -8.09
N SER A 224 2.98 -6.65 -7.77
CA SER A 224 3.42 -5.30 -8.06
C SER A 224 4.66 -5.30 -8.96
N THR A 225 4.62 -4.53 -10.04
CA THR A 225 5.77 -4.28 -10.93
C THR A 225 6.17 -2.81 -10.93
N ALA A 226 7.47 -2.51 -11.00
CA ALA A 226 8.00 -1.17 -10.79
C ALA A 226 8.75 -0.60 -12.01
N PHE A 227 8.40 0.64 -12.37
CA PHE A 227 9.14 1.45 -13.35
C PHE A 227 9.27 2.90 -12.88
N TYR A 228 10.22 3.62 -13.45
CA TYR A 228 10.66 4.93 -12.95
C TYR A 228 10.48 6.03 -14.01
N PRO A 229 10.27 7.29 -13.58
CA PRO A 229 10.34 8.47 -14.45
C PRO A 229 11.59 8.45 -15.35
N GLY A 230 11.40 8.75 -16.63
CA GLY A 230 12.49 8.81 -17.62
C GLY A 230 12.89 7.47 -18.23
N GLU A 231 12.46 6.32 -17.71
CA GLU A 231 12.80 5.00 -18.28
C GLU A 231 12.18 4.76 -19.67
N ASN A 232 11.10 5.48 -20.00
CA ASN A 232 10.44 5.43 -21.31
C ASN A 232 9.53 6.64 -21.54
N LYS A 233 9.13 6.89 -22.80
CA LYS A 233 8.27 8.02 -23.19
C LYS A 233 6.95 8.09 -22.40
N PHE A 234 6.32 6.96 -22.09
CA PHE A 234 5.09 6.94 -21.28
C PHE A 234 5.37 7.40 -19.84
N SER A 235 6.46 6.94 -19.22
CA SER A 235 6.80 7.32 -17.84
C SER A 235 7.03 8.83 -17.67
N THR A 236 7.60 9.50 -18.68
CA THR A 236 7.75 10.96 -18.72
C THR A 236 6.39 11.66 -18.92
N ALA A 237 5.66 11.32 -19.99
CA ALA A 237 4.37 11.93 -20.29
C ALA A 237 3.32 11.72 -19.17
N TYR A 238 3.38 10.59 -18.47
CA TYR A 238 2.53 10.29 -17.32
C TYR A 238 2.96 11.10 -16.08
N ALA A 239 4.26 11.35 -15.87
CA ALA A 239 4.73 12.23 -14.79
C ALA A 239 4.27 13.69 -15.00
N GLU A 240 4.35 14.18 -16.24
CA GLU A 240 3.88 15.51 -16.67
C GLU A 240 2.36 15.64 -16.49
N ARG A 241 1.59 14.70 -17.05
CA ARG A 241 0.11 14.65 -16.91
C ARG A 241 -0.35 14.68 -15.46
N ILE A 242 0.33 13.97 -14.56
CA ILE A 242 0.01 14.04 -13.13
C ILE A 242 0.29 15.44 -12.59
N GLN A 243 1.47 16.00 -12.84
CA GLN A 243 1.83 17.33 -12.33
C GLN A 243 0.84 18.40 -12.80
N ASP A 244 0.45 18.38 -14.07
CA ASP A 244 -0.49 19.35 -14.64
C ASP A 244 -1.90 19.23 -14.01
N ALA A 245 -2.34 18.01 -13.69
CA ALA A 245 -3.66 17.73 -13.12
C ALA A 245 -3.77 18.04 -11.62
N THR A 246 -2.65 18.03 -10.90
CA THR A 246 -2.64 17.93 -9.43
C THR A 246 -1.73 18.94 -8.72
N GLY A 247 -0.87 19.65 -9.46
CA GLY A 247 0.22 20.44 -8.90
C GLY A 247 1.29 19.62 -8.16
N LEU A 248 1.22 18.28 -8.18
CA LEU A 248 2.18 17.40 -7.52
C LEU A 248 3.50 17.40 -8.29
N LYS A 249 4.53 18.03 -7.69
CA LYS A 249 5.79 18.32 -8.38
C LYS A 249 6.55 17.03 -8.69
N GLN A 250 7.06 16.87 -9.92
CA GLN A 250 7.69 15.61 -10.34
C GLN A 250 8.84 15.15 -9.44
N GLN A 251 9.66 16.07 -8.90
CA GLN A 251 10.76 15.75 -7.98
C GLN A 251 10.31 15.28 -6.59
N ASN A 252 9.04 15.47 -6.23
CA ASN A 252 8.44 14.91 -5.03
C ASN A 252 7.80 13.53 -5.30
N GLY A 253 7.70 13.08 -6.56
CA GLY A 253 7.04 11.82 -6.93
C GLY A 253 8.01 10.63 -7.00
N GLY A 254 7.69 9.54 -6.30
CA GLY A 254 8.44 8.29 -6.33
C GLY A 254 8.28 7.47 -7.62
N LYS A 255 8.62 6.18 -7.52
CA LYS A 255 8.43 5.21 -8.61
C LYS A 255 6.96 5.07 -9.00
N PHE A 256 6.73 4.63 -10.23
CA PHE A 256 5.44 4.10 -10.66
C PHE A 256 5.35 2.62 -10.28
N GLN A 257 4.20 2.21 -9.74
CA GLN A 257 3.91 0.83 -9.41
C GLN A 257 2.62 0.40 -10.07
N ILE A 258 2.67 -0.64 -10.91
CA ILE A 258 1.47 -1.32 -11.41
C ILE A 258 1.19 -2.48 -10.46
N THR A 259 -0.01 -2.54 -9.87
CA THR A 259 -0.39 -3.59 -8.94
C THR A 259 -1.65 -4.31 -9.41
N SER A 260 -1.65 -5.64 -9.38
CA SER A 260 -2.80 -6.49 -9.67
C SER A 260 -3.26 -7.30 -8.46
N TYR A 261 -4.58 -7.46 -8.32
CA TYR A 261 -5.22 -8.22 -7.25
C TYR A 261 -6.13 -9.31 -7.87
N PRO A 262 -5.82 -10.60 -7.66
CA PRO A 262 -6.69 -11.69 -8.06
C PRO A 262 -7.85 -11.91 -7.06
N ILE A 263 -8.77 -12.82 -7.41
CA ILE A 263 -9.96 -13.11 -6.59
C ILE A 263 -9.60 -13.54 -5.16
N GLY A 264 -10.23 -12.88 -4.20
CA GLY A 264 -10.03 -13.02 -2.76
C GLY A 264 -8.91 -12.16 -2.17
N VAL A 265 -8.17 -11.42 -3.01
CA VAL A 265 -7.08 -10.52 -2.59
C VAL A 265 -7.57 -9.08 -2.56
N GLY A 266 -7.11 -8.34 -1.57
CA GLY A 266 -7.26 -6.91 -1.38
C GLY A 266 -6.04 -6.37 -0.64
N TYR A 267 -6.16 -5.21 -0.01
CA TYR A 267 -5.14 -4.67 0.89
C TYR A 267 -5.84 -4.17 2.16
N LYS A 268 -5.26 -4.46 3.33
CA LYS A 268 -5.84 -4.10 4.64
C LYS A 268 -5.81 -2.57 4.87
N SER A 269 -6.50 -2.12 5.92
CA SER A 269 -6.63 -0.70 6.26
C SER A 269 -5.31 -0.15 6.78
N HIS A 270 -4.81 0.90 6.12
CA HIS A 270 -3.53 1.55 6.38
C HIS A 270 -3.59 3.04 5.99
N THR A 271 -2.64 3.82 6.46
CA THR A 271 -2.32 5.14 5.91
C THR A 271 -1.13 5.02 4.97
N ASP A 272 -1.04 5.90 3.97
CA ASP A 272 0.13 5.92 3.07
C ASP A 272 1.35 6.57 3.73
N CYS A 273 1.11 7.39 4.76
CA CYS A 273 2.11 7.92 5.67
C CYS A 273 2.07 7.19 7.03
N ILE A 274 3.08 7.40 7.85
CA ILE A 274 3.21 6.88 9.21
C ILE A 274 2.63 7.91 10.19
N VAL A 275 1.69 7.46 11.02
CA VAL A 275 1.09 8.31 12.07
C VAL A 275 2.06 8.44 13.24
N TYR A 276 2.68 9.62 13.35
CA TYR A 276 3.54 10.02 14.46
C TYR A 276 2.83 10.99 15.41
N GLU A 277 3.37 11.18 16.61
CA GLU A 277 3.05 12.35 17.43
C GLU A 277 3.36 13.65 16.64
N LYS A 278 2.52 14.69 16.83
CA LYS A 278 2.63 15.95 16.08
C LYS A 278 4.05 16.55 16.20
N GLY A 279 4.66 16.89 15.06
CA GLY A 279 6.02 17.43 15.01
C GLY A 279 7.15 16.41 15.18
N LYS A 280 6.88 15.11 15.39
CA LYS A 280 7.88 14.03 15.42
C LYS A 280 7.97 13.22 14.12
N GLY A 281 7.28 13.66 13.06
CA GLY A 281 7.19 12.93 11.80
C GLY A 281 8.45 12.95 10.93
N GLU A 282 8.68 11.87 10.19
CA GLU A 282 9.70 11.76 9.15
C GLU A 282 9.28 12.56 7.91
N LEU A 283 10.00 13.63 7.58
CA LEU A 283 9.68 14.51 6.44
C LEU A 283 9.93 13.85 5.06
N ARG A 284 10.45 12.62 5.05
CA ARG A 284 10.69 11.75 3.87
C ARG A 284 9.55 10.75 3.67
N ASP A 285 8.34 11.10 4.06
CA ASP A 285 7.16 10.25 4.01
C ASP A 285 6.06 10.83 3.09
N ARG A 286 5.01 10.05 2.83
CA ARG A 286 4.07 10.25 1.71
C ARG A 286 3.02 11.32 2.00
N TYR A 287 3.17 12.46 1.33
CA TYR A 287 2.23 13.57 1.36
C TYR A 287 0.94 13.30 0.57
N ALA A 288 1.03 12.63 -0.58
CA ALA A 288 -0.11 12.39 -1.46
C ALA A 288 0.05 11.13 -2.33
N THR A 289 -1.07 10.61 -2.83
CA THR A 289 -1.12 9.42 -3.67
C THR A 289 -1.99 9.67 -4.89
N VAL A 290 -1.49 9.25 -6.05
CA VAL A 290 -2.22 9.19 -7.31
C VAL A 290 -2.36 7.73 -7.68
N LEU A 291 -3.59 7.23 -7.77
CA LEU A 291 -3.94 5.86 -8.13
C LEU A 291 -4.90 5.88 -9.32
N VAL A 292 -4.62 5.11 -10.37
CA VAL A 292 -5.51 5.00 -11.54
C VAL A 292 -5.90 3.55 -11.74
N TYR A 293 -7.19 3.27 -11.90
CA TYR A 293 -7.68 1.92 -12.18
C TYR A 293 -7.49 1.59 -13.66
N LEU A 294 -6.83 0.47 -13.95
CA LEU A 294 -6.51 0.06 -15.32
C LEU A 294 -7.58 -0.83 -15.95
N GLN A 295 -8.56 -1.29 -15.17
CA GLN A 295 -9.78 -1.93 -15.68
C GLN A 295 -10.94 -1.80 -14.68
N ASP A 296 -12.15 -2.04 -15.17
CA ASP A 296 -13.33 -2.22 -14.33
C ASP A 296 -13.19 -3.47 -13.46
N VAL A 297 -13.79 -3.43 -12.26
CA VAL A 297 -13.97 -4.62 -11.41
C VAL A 297 -15.46 -4.95 -11.34
N GLU A 298 -15.80 -6.20 -11.64
CA GLU A 298 -17.18 -6.68 -11.65
C GLU A 298 -17.81 -6.58 -10.25
N GLU A 299 -17.17 -7.21 -9.25
CA GLU A 299 -17.60 -7.17 -7.85
C GLU A 299 -16.41 -7.13 -6.88
N GLY A 300 -16.49 -6.26 -5.86
CA GLY A 300 -15.41 -6.01 -4.91
C GLY A 300 -14.35 -5.06 -5.46
N GLY A 301 -13.15 -5.10 -4.88
CA GLY A 301 -12.00 -4.33 -5.37
C GLY A 301 -12.04 -2.82 -5.07
N GLU A 302 -13.07 -2.30 -4.41
CA GLU A 302 -13.21 -0.87 -4.15
C GLU A 302 -12.08 -0.32 -3.26
N THR A 303 -11.73 0.95 -3.46
CA THR A 303 -10.86 1.67 -2.53
C THR A 303 -11.76 2.45 -1.58
N GLU A 304 -11.64 2.22 -0.28
CA GLU A 304 -12.55 2.76 0.74
C GLU A 304 -11.76 3.50 1.82
N PHE A 305 -12.19 4.71 2.16
CA PHE A 305 -11.72 5.49 3.31
C PHE A 305 -12.80 5.41 4.39
N PRO A 306 -12.80 4.36 5.23
CA PRO A 306 -13.93 4.06 6.12
C PRO A 306 -14.23 5.19 7.11
N LEU A 307 -13.21 5.93 7.56
CA LEU A 307 -13.38 7.06 8.49
C LEU A 307 -14.04 8.28 7.82
N LEU A 308 -13.83 8.47 6.51
CA LEU A 308 -14.40 9.58 5.75
C LEU A 308 -15.75 9.25 5.11
N GLY A 309 -16.16 7.97 5.12
CA GLY A 309 -17.36 7.48 4.42
C GLY A 309 -17.21 7.44 2.89
N ILE A 310 -15.98 7.58 2.38
CA ILE A 310 -15.70 7.64 0.94
C ILE A 310 -15.43 6.23 0.40
N LYS A 311 -16.07 5.88 -0.71
CA LYS A 311 -15.88 4.60 -1.40
C LYS A 311 -15.84 4.79 -2.91
N VAL A 312 -14.81 4.25 -3.56
CA VAL A 312 -14.57 4.40 -5.00
C VAL A 312 -14.56 3.03 -5.66
N LYS A 313 -15.52 2.77 -6.56
CA LYS A 313 -15.54 1.56 -7.39
C LYS A 313 -14.46 1.68 -8.49
N PRO A 314 -13.68 0.62 -8.77
CA PRO A 314 -12.74 0.63 -9.88
C PRO A 314 -13.48 0.77 -11.21
N LYS A 315 -13.09 1.78 -11.99
CA LYS A 315 -13.57 2.06 -13.35
C LYS A 315 -12.34 2.35 -14.22
N LYS A 316 -12.23 1.72 -15.39
CA LYS A 316 -11.07 1.86 -16.28
C LYS A 316 -10.78 3.33 -16.61
N GLY A 317 -9.52 3.73 -16.53
CA GLY A 317 -9.05 5.10 -16.77
C GLY A 317 -9.37 6.12 -15.67
N LEU A 318 -10.15 5.78 -14.65
CA LEU A 318 -10.48 6.67 -13.53
C LEU A 318 -9.27 6.82 -12.60
N ALA A 319 -8.81 8.07 -12.40
CA ALA A 319 -7.88 8.39 -11.33
C ALA A 319 -8.62 8.66 -10.02
N LEU A 320 -8.00 8.27 -8.91
CA LEU A 320 -8.31 8.64 -7.54
C LEU A 320 -7.04 9.28 -6.95
N VAL A 321 -7.14 10.51 -6.47
CA VAL A 321 -6.02 11.29 -5.94
C VAL A 321 -6.37 11.84 -4.57
N TRP A 322 -5.48 11.70 -3.59
CA TRP A 322 -5.69 12.24 -2.24
C TRP A 322 -4.38 12.68 -1.58
N ASN A 323 -4.46 13.63 -0.64
CA ASN A 323 -3.38 13.87 0.32
C ASN A 323 -3.54 12.96 1.56
N SER A 324 -2.42 12.50 2.10
CA SER A 324 -2.32 11.71 3.33
C SER A 324 -1.82 12.54 4.52
N MET A 325 -1.35 13.76 4.29
CA MET A 325 -0.82 14.67 5.30
C MET A 325 -1.52 16.03 5.29
N ASP A 326 -1.41 16.76 6.42
CA ASP A 326 -1.76 18.18 6.53
C ASP A 326 -0.72 19.10 5.85
N GLN A 327 -0.95 20.42 5.89
CA GLN A 327 -0.05 21.42 5.29
C GLN A 327 1.31 21.57 6.01
N ASP A 328 1.40 21.12 7.26
CA ASP A 328 2.64 21.12 8.06
C ASP A 328 3.50 19.88 7.77
N GLY A 329 2.91 18.83 7.19
CA GLY A 329 3.55 17.54 6.90
C GLY A 329 3.32 16.48 7.99
N ASN A 330 2.33 16.65 8.86
CA ASN A 330 1.89 15.60 9.78
C ASN A 330 0.98 14.62 9.03
N CYS A 331 1.16 13.31 9.26
CA CYS A 331 0.25 12.30 8.74
C CYS A 331 -1.16 12.47 9.34
N GLU A 332 -2.17 12.50 8.48
CA GLU A 332 -3.58 12.69 8.83
C GLU A 332 -4.24 11.30 8.99
N PRO A 333 -4.61 10.87 10.22
CA PRO A 333 -5.17 9.54 10.45
C PRO A 333 -6.49 9.28 9.70
N LEU A 334 -7.22 10.33 9.33
CA LEU A 334 -8.43 10.21 8.52
C LEU A 334 -8.16 9.78 7.06
N SER A 335 -6.88 9.78 6.62
CA SER A 335 -6.46 9.20 5.33
C SER A 335 -6.39 7.66 5.32
N LEU A 336 -6.76 7.01 6.44
CA LEU A 336 -6.88 5.56 6.55
C LEU A 336 -7.78 5.02 5.44
N HIS A 337 -7.22 4.11 4.64
CA HIS A 337 -7.91 3.50 3.51
C HIS A 337 -7.54 2.03 3.33
N ASP A 338 -8.42 1.30 2.66
CA ASP A 338 -8.20 -0.10 2.28
C ASP A 338 -8.60 -0.37 0.83
N ALA A 339 -8.12 -1.49 0.30
CA ALA A 339 -8.60 -2.04 -0.96
C ALA A 339 -9.42 -3.30 -0.65
N LYS A 340 -10.74 -3.21 -0.81
CA LYS A 340 -11.65 -4.36 -0.59
C LYS A 340 -11.24 -5.53 -1.46
N LYS A 341 -11.42 -6.74 -0.93
CA LYS A 341 -11.11 -7.98 -1.66
C LYS A 341 -11.88 -8.03 -2.98
N VAL A 342 -11.20 -8.36 -4.07
CA VAL A 342 -11.86 -8.67 -5.35
C VAL A 342 -12.71 -9.93 -5.16
N LYS A 343 -13.99 -9.87 -5.52
CA LYS A 343 -14.90 -11.02 -5.44
C LYS A 343 -15.13 -11.64 -6.82
N LYS A 344 -15.24 -10.80 -7.86
CA LYS A 344 -15.41 -11.23 -9.26
C LYS A 344 -14.61 -10.31 -10.19
N GLY A 345 -14.03 -10.89 -11.24
CA GLY A 345 -13.07 -10.21 -12.12
C GLY A 345 -11.65 -10.19 -11.53
N HIS A 346 -10.88 -9.16 -11.87
CA HIS A 346 -9.55 -8.84 -11.32
C HIS A 346 -9.45 -7.32 -11.13
N LYS A 347 -8.63 -6.82 -10.20
CA LYS A 347 -8.30 -5.39 -10.09
C LYS A 347 -6.89 -5.17 -10.62
N TYR A 348 -6.71 -4.15 -11.46
CA TYR A 348 -5.40 -3.62 -11.84
C TYR A 348 -5.38 -2.12 -11.56
N ILE A 349 -4.29 -1.62 -10.99
CA ILE A 349 -4.04 -0.21 -10.75
C ILE A 349 -2.64 0.17 -11.17
N ILE A 350 -2.42 1.42 -11.53
CA ILE A 350 -1.10 2.07 -11.48
C ILE A 350 -1.16 3.14 -10.39
N GLN A 351 -0.14 3.21 -9.55
CA GLN A 351 -0.03 4.23 -8.51
C GLN A 351 1.34 4.90 -8.47
N ARG A 352 1.35 6.16 -8.03
CA ARG A 352 2.55 6.93 -7.70
C ARG A 352 2.32 7.66 -6.40
N TRP A 353 3.28 7.52 -5.49
CA TRP A 353 3.32 8.23 -4.23
C TRP A 353 4.15 9.51 -4.35
N TYR A 354 3.72 10.55 -3.67
CA TYR A 354 4.40 11.83 -3.58
C TYR A 354 4.80 12.11 -2.13
N TYR A 355 6.04 12.53 -1.93
CA TYR A 355 6.68 12.71 -0.64
C TYR A 355 6.71 14.18 -0.24
N TYR A 356 6.57 14.47 1.06
CA TYR A 356 6.50 15.84 1.57
C TYR A 356 7.76 16.66 1.25
N LYS A 357 8.94 16.06 1.42
CA LYS A 357 10.22 16.56 0.90
C LYS A 357 10.77 15.67 -0.21
N SER A 358 11.33 16.29 -1.24
CA SER A 358 12.15 15.59 -2.23
C SER A 358 13.52 15.23 -1.65
N PHE A 359 14.06 14.09 -2.08
CA PHE A 359 15.40 13.61 -1.73
C PHE A 359 16.06 12.96 -2.95
N LEU A 360 17.39 12.94 -3.02
CA LEU A 360 18.14 12.69 -4.26
C LEU A 360 17.80 11.38 -5.01
N THR A 361 17.46 10.32 -4.28
CA THR A 361 17.12 9.00 -4.85
C THR A 361 15.64 8.86 -5.22
N LEU A 362 14.81 9.86 -4.91
CA LEU A 362 13.38 9.81 -5.16
C LEU A 362 13.10 9.78 -6.66
N GLY A 363 12.25 8.84 -7.09
CA GLY A 363 11.93 8.66 -8.51
C GLY A 363 13.08 8.09 -9.36
N LYS A 364 14.20 7.65 -8.77
CA LYS A 364 15.31 6.99 -9.49
C LYS A 364 15.35 5.50 -9.17
N ARG A 365 15.62 4.64 -10.16
CA ARG A 365 15.85 3.21 -9.91
C ARG A 365 17.16 3.07 -9.12
N PRO A 366 17.15 2.56 -7.88
CA PRO A 366 18.37 2.31 -7.15
C PRO A 366 19.10 1.11 -7.78
N PRO A 367 20.42 0.99 -7.59
CA PRO A 367 21.11 -0.26 -7.91
C PRO A 367 20.48 -1.41 -7.12
N GLU A 368 20.45 -2.60 -7.72
CA GLU A 368 20.06 -3.80 -7.00
C GLU A 368 21.04 -4.03 -5.83
N PRO A 369 20.56 -4.28 -4.60
CA PRO A 369 21.42 -4.46 -3.46
C PRO A 369 22.20 -5.77 -3.55
N SER A 370 23.41 -5.76 -2.98
CA SER A 370 24.10 -6.98 -2.64
C SER A 370 23.36 -7.69 -1.50
N LEU A 371 22.77 -8.84 -1.84
CA LEU A 371 22.10 -9.82 -0.97
C LEU A 371 20.57 -9.61 -0.74
N PRO A 372 19.79 -10.69 -0.53
CA PRO A 372 20.19 -12.11 -0.50
C PRO A 372 20.73 -12.66 -1.83
N LYS A 373 21.57 -13.70 -1.79
CA LYS A 373 21.88 -14.47 -3.02
C LYS A 373 20.59 -15.07 -3.54
N ARG A 374 20.22 -14.71 -4.77
CA ARG A 374 18.97 -15.11 -5.44
C ARG A 374 19.26 -15.42 -6.91
N LYS A 375 18.38 -16.18 -7.55
CA LYS A 375 18.43 -16.36 -9.02
C LYS A 375 18.09 -15.02 -9.70
N ARG A 376 18.64 -14.80 -10.89
CA ARG A 376 18.22 -13.69 -11.76
C ARG A 376 16.70 -13.79 -11.98
N GLU A 377 16.02 -12.64 -11.90
CA GLU A 377 14.55 -12.57 -12.04
C GLU A 377 13.79 -13.41 -10.99
N GLN A 378 14.39 -13.66 -9.80
CA GLN A 378 13.68 -14.30 -8.68
C GLN A 378 12.89 -13.27 -7.85
N PRO A 379 11.55 -13.32 -7.85
CA PRO A 379 10.76 -12.30 -7.18
C PRO A 379 10.83 -12.39 -5.65
N ARG A 380 10.29 -11.37 -4.98
CA ARG A 380 10.09 -11.36 -3.53
C ARG A 380 8.60 -11.32 -3.21
N VAL A 381 8.17 -11.91 -2.11
CA VAL A 381 6.90 -11.60 -1.46
C VAL A 381 7.21 -10.98 -0.10
N SER A 382 6.72 -9.78 0.15
CA SER A 382 6.77 -9.13 1.47
C SER A 382 5.41 -9.26 2.15
N CYS A 383 5.37 -9.88 3.32
CA CYS A 383 4.19 -10.12 4.15
C CYS A 383 4.35 -9.35 5.47
N ASP A 384 4.03 -8.06 5.42
CA ASP A 384 4.36 -7.09 6.45
C ASP A 384 3.13 -6.73 7.30
N GLU A 385 3.35 -6.29 8.53
CA GLU A 385 2.38 -5.72 9.48
C GLU A 385 1.09 -6.54 9.59
N TYR A 386 1.13 -7.75 10.19
CA TYR A 386 0.00 -8.70 10.14
C TYR A 386 -1.41 -8.11 10.30
N GLU A 387 -1.63 -7.12 11.17
CA GLU A 387 -2.96 -6.51 11.37
C GLU A 387 -3.38 -5.52 10.26
N GLN A 388 -2.43 -4.78 9.65
CA GLN A 388 -2.67 -3.61 8.78
C GLN A 388 -2.13 -3.75 7.35
N GLY A 389 -1.17 -4.66 7.14
CA GLY A 389 -0.54 -4.95 5.86
C GLY A 389 -1.08 -6.20 5.16
N SER A 390 -0.42 -6.60 4.09
CA SER A 390 -0.80 -7.75 3.25
C SER A 390 0.42 -8.31 2.54
N CYS A 391 0.40 -9.60 2.20
CA CYS A 391 1.42 -10.18 1.34
C CYS A 391 1.37 -9.53 -0.06
N ARG A 392 2.53 -9.03 -0.52
CA ARG A 392 2.73 -8.34 -1.78
C ARG A 392 3.93 -8.94 -2.52
N TRP A 393 3.70 -9.44 -3.72
CA TRP A 393 4.74 -9.88 -4.63
C TRP A 393 5.37 -8.69 -5.36
N TYR A 394 6.68 -8.70 -5.55
CA TYR A 394 7.47 -7.67 -6.21
C TYR A 394 8.44 -8.27 -7.25
N ASP A 395 8.55 -7.58 -8.38
CA ASP A 395 9.57 -7.83 -9.42
C ASP A 395 10.97 -7.34 -9.00
N GLU A 396 11.04 -6.20 -8.31
CA GLU A 396 12.30 -5.59 -7.89
C GLU A 396 12.67 -5.85 -6.42
N TRP A 397 13.97 -6.07 -6.21
CA TRP A 397 14.59 -5.98 -4.90
C TRP A 397 15.26 -4.61 -4.79
N ASN A 398 14.53 -3.60 -4.32
CA ASN A 398 15.09 -2.27 -4.13
C ASN A 398 15.63 -2.04 -2.70
N TYR A 399 16.52 -1.05 -2.54
CA TYR A 399 17.27 -0.77 -1.31
C TYR A 399 16.41 -0.25 -0.14
N ASP A 400 15.25 0.36 -0.39
CA ASP A 400 14.40 0.86 0.70
C ASP A 400 13.82 -0.31 1.52
N HIS A 401 13.49 -1.43 0.86
CA HIS A 401 13.12 -2.67 1.54
C HIS A 401 14.27 -3.27 2.37
N ILE A 402 15.53 -2.97 2.03
CA ILE A 402 16.71 -3.39 2.83
C ILE A 402 17.00 -2.41 3.98
N LYS A 403 16.53 -1.16 3.89
CA LYS A 403 16.52 -0.22 5.02
C LYS A 403 15.45 -0.57 6.05
N GLU A 404 14.24 -0.95 5.61
CA GLU A 404 13.19 -1.52 6.49
C GLU A 404 13.75 -2.73 7.26
N TYR A 405 14.39 -3.66 6.55
CA TYR A 405 15.17 -4.76 7.11
C TYR A 405 16.22 -4.29 8.14
N ALA A 406 17.02 -3.26 7.84
CA ALA A 406 18.12 -2.83 8.72
C ALA A 406 17.61 -2.14 9.99
N ALA A 407 16.44 -1.51 9.92
CA ALA A 407 15.70 -1.04 11.10
C ALA A 407 15.16 -2.24 11.91
N ASN A 408 14.57 -3.24 11.24
CA ASN A 408 13.98 -4.41 11.89
C ASN A 408 15.02 -5.36 12.52
N VAL A 409 16.25 -5.42 12.00
CA VAL A 409 17.37 -6.15 12.65
C VAL A 409 17.64 -5.63 14.07
N ARG A 410 17.43 -4.33 14.35
CA ARG A 410 17.56 -3.78 15.72
C ARG A 410 16.46 -4.24 16.67
N ASN A 411 15.34 -4.72 16.14
CA ASN A 411 14.18 -5.20 16.91
C ASN A 411 14.18 -6.74 17.09
N MET A 412 15.26 -7.42 16.67
CA MET A 412 15.46 -8.87 16.80
C MET A 412 16.69 -9.24 17.67
N ALA A 413 17.22 -8.27 18.42
CA ALA A 413 18.29 -8.44 19.39
C ALA A 413 17.73 -8.44 20.83
#